data_AF-A0A093IQA6-F1
#
_entry.id   AF-A0A093IQA6-F1
#
_cell.length_a   1.000
_cell.length_b   1.000
_cell.length_c   1.000
_cell.angle_alpha   90.00
_cell.angle_beta   90.00
_cell.angle_gamma   90.00
#
_symmetry.space_group_name_H-M   'P 1'
#
loop_
_entity.id
_entity.type
_entity.pdbx_description
1 polymer ?
#
loop_
_entity_poly.entity_id
_entity_poly.type
_entity_poly.pdbx_seq_one_letter_code
_entity_poly.pdbx_strand_id
1 'polypeptide(L)' 'LFQMILTVFLSNNEQILTEVPITPETTCRDVVEFCKEPGEGSCHLAEVWRGN' A
#
# COMPACT_ATOMS: atom_id res chain seq x y z
N LEU A 1 -15.07 -9.08 -13.23
CA LEU A 1 -14.57 -7.91 -12.48
C LEU A 1 -13.06 -7.88 -12.68
N PHE A 2 -12.52 -6.80 -13.25
CA PHE A 2 -11.07 -6.67 -13.42
C PHE A 2 -10.47 -6.18 -12.09
N GLN A 3 -9.45 -6.87 -11.60
CA GLN A 3 -8.65 -6.43 -10.46
C GLN A 3 -7.23 -6.13 -10.96
N MET A 4 -6.61 -5.11 -10.37
CA MET A 4 -5.20 -4.78 -10.59
C MET A 4 -4.41 -5.15 -9.33
N ILE A 5 -3.12 -5.46 -9.49
CA ILE A 5 -2.24 -5.71 -8.35
C ILE A 5 -1.38 -4.46 -8.12
N LEU A 6 -1.45 -3.91 -6.91
CA LEU A 6 -0.60 -2.81 -6.46
C LEU A 6 0.49 -3.35 -5.54
N THR A 7 1.75 -3.13 -5.88
CA THR A 7 2.89 -3.43 -4.99
C THR A 7 3.10 -2.26 -4.03
N VAL A 8 3.05 -2.53 -2.73
CA VAL A 8 3.22 -1.53 -1.67
C VAL A 8 4.45 -1.88 -0.85
N PHE A 9 5.34 -0.91 -0.65
CA PHE A 9 6.52 -1.05 0.21
C PHE A 9 6.20 -0.55 1.62
N LEU A 10 6.57 -1.31 2.64
CA LEU A 10 6.34 -0.94 4.04
C LEU A 10 7.50 -0.10 4.57
N SER A 11 7.21 1.05 5.18
CA SER A 11 8.24 2.02 5.60
C SER A 11 9.15 1.51 6.73
N ASN A 12 8.73 0.50 7.49
CA ASN A 12 9.51 -0.12 8.55
C ASN A 12 10.71 -0.94 8.02
N ASN A 13 10.66 -1.34 6.75
CA ASN A 13 11.72 -2.07 6.05
C ASN A 13 11.42 -1.97 4.56
N GLU A 14 12.13 -1.10 3.82
CA GLU A 14 11.98 -0.95 2.36
C GLU A 14 12.23 -2.25 1.56
N GLN A 15 12.71 -3.30 2.24
CA GLN A 15 12.86 -4.65 1.69
C GLN A 15 11.59 -5.51 1.80
N ILE A 16 10.58 -5.08 2.55
CA ILE A 16 9.30 -5.75 2.71
C ILE A 16 8.26 -5.07 1.81
N LEU A 17 7.70 -5.86 0.91
CA LEU A 17 6.62 -5.45 0.02
C LEU A 17 5.41 -6.38 0.19
N THR A 18 4.24 -5.83 -0.07
CA THR A 18 2.98 -6.58 -0.13
C THR A 18 2.28 -6.31 -1.46
N GLU A 19 1.68 -7.34 -2.03
CA GLU A 19 0.85 -7.23 -3.23
C GLU A 19 -0.63 -7.09 -2.81
N VAL A 20 -1.24 -5.95 -3.14
CA VAL A 20 -2.62 -5.64 -2.79
C VAL A 20 -3.49 -5.71 -4.05
N PRO A 21 -4.48 -6.62 -4.11
CA PRO A 21 -5.46 -6.61 -5.19
C PRO A 21 -6.41 -5.42 -5.00
N ILE A 22 -6.54 -4.59 -6.02
CA ILE A 22 -7.39 -3.39 -6.02
C ILE A 22 -8.41 -3.41 -7.15
N THR A 23 -9.53 -2.72 -6.93
CA THR A 23 -10.54 -2.39 -7.93
C THR A 23 -10.68 -0.86 -8.03
N PRO A 24 -11.40 -0.32 -9.03
CA PRO A 24 -11.68 1.12 -9.09
C PRO A 24 -12.40 1.68 -7.86
N GLU A 25 -13.06 0.83 -7.07
CA GLU A 25 -13.73 1.19 -5.82
C GLU A 25 -12.78 1.18 -4.61
N THR A 26 -11.60 0.57 -4.72
CA THR A 26 -10.61 0.55 -3.63
C THR A 26 -9.99 1.93 -3.44
N THR A 27 -10.01 2.44 -2.21
CA THR A 27 -9.44 3.74 -1.86
C THR A 27 -8.04 3.59 -1.27
N CYS A 28 -7.25 4.67 -1.26
CA CYS A 28 -5.93 4.68 -0.61
C CYS A 28 -6.02 4.33 0.88
N ARG A 29 -7.14 4.66 1.54
CA ARG A 29 -7.36 4.32 2.95
C ARG A 29 -7.44 2.81 3.13
N ASP A 30 -8.16 2.12 2.26
CA ASP A 30 -8.29 0.66 2.32
C ASP A 30 -6.93 -0.02 2.18
N VAL A 31 -6.08 0.50 1.29
CA VAL A 31 -4.70 0.01 1.10
C VAL A 31 -3.85 0.25 2.35
N VAL A 32 -3.94 1.42 2.98
CA VAL A 32 -3.22 1.72 4.22
C VAL A 32 -3.68 0.79 5.35
N GLU A 33 -4.98 0.64 5.56
CA GLU A 33 -5.51 -0.24 6.61
C GLU A 33 -5.17 -1.72 6.37
N PHE A 34 -5.05 -2.14 5.11
CA PHE A 34 -4.60 -3.49 4.76
C PHE A 34 -3.11 -3.73 5.08
N CYS A 35 -2.26 -2.75 4.80
CA CYS A 35 -0.81 -2.87 4.95
C CYS A 35 -0.30 -2.52 6.36
N LYS A 36 -1.07 -1.74 7.13
CA LYS A 36 -0.65 -1.19 8.41
C LYS A 36 -0.54 -2.27 9.50
N GLU A 37 0.55 -2.24 10.26
CA GLU A 37 0.77 -3.18 11.36
C GLU A 37 0.09 -2.74 12.66
N PRO A 38 -0.32 -3.68 13.54
CA PRO A 38 -0.85 -3.36 14.86
C PRO A 38 0.15 -2.54 15.68
N GLY A 39 -0.26 -1.34 16.11
CA GLY A 39 0.58 -0.44 16.89
C GLY A 39 1.34 0.59 16.05
N GLU A 40 1.27 0.55 14.72
CA GLU A 40 1.76 1.66 13.88
C GLU A 40 0.91 2.93 14.07
N GLY A 41 1.58 4.08 14.03
CA GLY A 41 0.98 5.41 14.17
C GLY A 41 0.18 5.85 12.93
N SER A 42 0.15 7.15 12.64
CA SER A 42 -0.44 7.62 11.38
C SER A 42 0.40 7.14 10.19
N CYS A 43 -0.22 6.43 9.25
CA CYS A 43 0.44 5.94 8.03
C CYS A 43 -0.19 6.61 6.80
N HIS A 44 0.61 6.78 5.76
CA HIS A 44 0.20 7.42 4.52
C HIS A 44 0.71 6.61 3.33
N LEU A 45 -0.10 6.51 2.27
CA LEU A 45 0.31 5.91 1.01
C LEU A 45 0.98 6.97 0.14
N ALA A 46 2.18 6.68 -0.35
CA ALA A 46 2.91 7.53 -1.29
C ALA A 46 3.21 6.74 -2.56
N GLU A 47 3.17 7.40 -3.70
CA GLU A 47 3.69 6.87 -4.96
C GLU A 47 5.13 7.33 -5.16
N VAL A 48 5.98 6.43 -5.67
CA VAL A 48 7.35 6.75 -6.06
C VAL A 48 7.46 6.52 -7.56
N TRP A 49 7.86 7.55 -8.30
CA TRP A 49 8.01 7.46 -9.75
C TRP A 49 9.46 7.67 -10.13
N ARG A 50 10.08 6.68 -10.79
CA ARG A 50 11.49 6.74 -11.24
C ARG A 50 12.50 7.12 -10.13
N GLY A 51 12.20 6.76 -8.88
CA GLY A 51 13.06 7.03 -7.73
C GLY A 51 12.98 8.46 -7.17
N ASN A 52 11.93 9.23 -7.52
CA ASN A 52 11.58 10.48 -6.88
C ASN A 52 10.26 10.37 -6.12
#